data_AF-A0A1R1PYU9-F1
#
_entry.id   AF-A0A1R1PYU9-F1
#
_cell.length_a   1.000
_cell.length_b   1.000
_cell.length_c   1.000
_cell.angle_alpha   90.00
_cell.angle_beta   90.00
_cell.angle_gamma   90.00
#
_symmetry.space_group_name_H-M   'P 1'
#
loop_
_entity.id
_entity.type
_entity.pdbx_description
1 polymer ?
#
loop_
_entity_poly.entity_id
_entity_poly.type
_entity_poly.pdbx_seq_one_letter_code
_entity_poly.pdbx_strand_id
1 'polypeptide(L)'
;MTLPFQTIHFGLYDVFKKSMNPDNKYSPFTHVTAGALSGGVAAAITNPVDCAKTLLQTRGASHDSSIKNVSGIIKPIKIIVSTYGVKGLFRGVIPRVVYVMPGTGISWLTYEYFKRFLSKNN
;
A
#
# COMPACT_ATOMS: atom_id res chain seq x y z
N MET A 1 -3.84 -2.87 10.95
CA MET A 1 -3.45 -1.80 10.01
C MET A 1 -2.33 -1.00 10.63
N THR A 2 -1.16 -0.93 9.99
CA THR A 2 0.07 -0.37 10.59
C THR A 2 0.18 1.13 10.28
N LEU A 3 0.40 1.95 11.31
CA LEU A 3 0.61 3.40 11.23
C LEU A 3 1.49 3.87 10.04
N PRO A 4 2.62 3.23 9.71
CA PRO A 4 3.49 3.67 8.62
C PRO A 4 2.82 3.62 7.24
N PHE A 5 1.97 2.62 6.99
CA PHE A 5 1.24 2.51 5.73
C PHE A 5 0.27 3.67 5.57
N GLN A 6 -0.45 4.01 6.64
CA GLN A 6 -1.45 5.08 6.61
C GLN A 6 -0.80 6.45 6.44
N THR A 7 0.33 6.71 7.10
CA THR A 7 1.06 7.98 6.97
C THR A 7 1.61 8.17 5.55
N ILE A 8 2.21 7.12 4.97
CA ILE A 8 2.73 7.17 3.59
C ILE A 8 1.59 7.32 2.60
N HIS A 9 0.46 6.62 2.81
CA HIS A 9 -0.72 6.73 1.96
C HIS A 9 -1.27 8.15 1.94
N PHE A 10 -1.50 8.77 3.12
CA PHE A 10 -2.02 10.14 3.20
C PHE A 10 -1.05 11.16 2.59
N GLY A 11 0.25 11.04 2.87
CA GLY A 11 1.26 11.93 2.29
C GLY A 11 1.34 11.81 0.76
N LEU A 12 1.32 10.59 0.21
CA LEU A 12 1.29 10.40 -1.23
C LEU A 12 -0.04 10.86 -1.84
N TYR A 13 -1.15 10.62 -1.16
CA TYR A 13 -2.47 11.03 -1.63
C TYR A 13 -2.53 12.55 -1.85
N ASP A 14 -1.97 13.35 -0.94
CA ASP A 14 -1.90 14.80 -1.11
C ASP A 14 -1.00 15.21 -2.29
N VAL A 15 0.13 14.54 -2.50
CA VAL A 15 1.02 14.79 -3.64
C VAL A 15 0.33 14.45 -4.97
N PHE A 16 -0.33 13.28 -5.05
CA PHE A 16 -1.02 12.83 -6.25
C PHE A 16 -2.29 13.66 -6.53
N LYS A 17 -3.05 14.02 -5.50
CA LYS A 17 -4.22 14.89 -5.63
C LYS A 17 -3.84 16.28 -6.13
N LYS A 18 -2.74 16.86 -5.62
CA LYS A 18 -2.24 18.17 -6.03
C LYS A 18 -1.66 18.15 -7.45
N SER A 19 -1.12 17.02 -7.89
CA SER A 19 -0.63 16.80 -9.25
C SER A 19 -1.76 16.57 -10.28
N MET A 20 -2.81 15.81 -9.92
CA MET A 20 -3.90 15.43 -10.83
C MET A 20 -5.07 16.42 -10.85
N ASN A 21 -5.21 17.32 -9.86
CA ASN A 21 -6.33 18.26 -9.79
C ASN A 21 -5.90 19.66 -9.30
N PRO A 22 -5.13 20.42 -10.11
CA PRO A 22 -4.72 21.78 -9.76
C PRO A 22 -5.90 22.76 -9.60
N ASP A 23 -7.05 22.50 -10.25
CA ASP A 23 -8.25 23.35 -10.20
C ASP A 23 -9.18 23.08 -9.00
N ASN A 24 -8.87 22.10 -8.14
CA ASN A 24 -9.64 21.74 -6.95
C ASN A 24 -11.14 21.46 -7.18
N LYS A 25 -11.55 21.14 -8.42
CA LYS A 25 -12.93 20.76 -8.75
C LYS A 25 -13.23 19.33 -8.26
N TYR A 26 -14.35 19.14 -7.60
CA TYR A 26 -14.71 17.87 -6.96
C TYR A 26 -15.17 16.85 -8.03
N SER A 27 -14.30 15.89 -8.37
CA SER A 27 -14.59 14.82 -9.33
C SER A 27 -14.40 13.45 -8.66
N PRO A 28 -15.48 12.63 -8.53
CA PRO A 28 -15.41 11.29 -7.95
C PRO A 28 -14.36 10.39 -8.60
N PHE A 29 -14.22 10.46 -9.92
CA PHE A 29 -13.24 9.67 -10.66
C PHE A 29 -11.81 10.05 -10.30
N THR A 30 -11.52 11.34 -10.14
CA THR A 30 -10.18 11.83 -9.79
C THR A 30 -9.76 11.36 -8.40
N HIS A 31 -10.69 11.31 -7.44
CA HIS A 31 -10.43 10.78 -6.10
C HIS A 31 -10.15 9.27 -6.11
N VAL A 32 -10.92 8.51 -6.89
CA VAL A 32 -10.74 7.06 -7.03
C VAL A 32 -9.39 6.75 -7.69
N THR A 33 -9.05 7.40 -8.80
CA THR A 33 -7.78 7.16 -9.50
C THR A 33 -6.58 7.63 -8.69
N ALA A 34 -6.66 8.81 -8.06
CA ALA A 34 -5.57 9.32 -7.22
C ALA A 34 -5.35 8.43 -5.98
N GLY A 35 -6.43 7.96 -5.34
CA GLY A 35 -6.35 7.01 -4.22
C GLY A 35 -5.81 5.63 -4.61
N ALA A 36 -6.16 5.13 -5.80
CA ALA A 36 -5.64 3.88 -6.34
C ALA A 36 -4.14 3.97 -6.66
N LEU A 37 -3.70 5.06 -7.31
CA LEU A 37 -2.29 5.34 -7.61
C LEU A 37 -1.48 5.57 -6.32
N SER A 38 -1.94 6.43 -5.42
CA SER A 38 -1.26 6.69 -4.15
C SER A 38 -1.17 5.43 -3.29
N GLY A 39 -2.24 4.64 -3.21
CA GLY A 39 -2.27 3.37 -2.50
C GLY A 39 -1.33 2.34 -3.11
N GLY A 40 -1.24 2.27 -4.45
CA GLY A 40 -0.32 1.37 -5.15
C GLY A 40 1.15 1.74 -4.95
N VAL A 41 1.49 3.02 -5.03
CA VAL A 41 2.86 3.49 -4.78
C VAL A 41 3.23 3.36 -3.30
N ALA A 42 2.30 3.68 -2.38
CA ALA A 42 2.50 3.47 -0.94
C ALA A 42 2.70 1.97 -0.62
N ALA A 43 1.94 1.09 -1.26
CA ALA A 43 2.13 -0.36 -1.15
C ALA A 43 3.51 -0.79 -1.70
N ALA A 44 3.97 -0.23 -2.81
CA ALA A 44 5.31 -0.52 -3.35
C ALA A 44 6.43 -0.07 -2.39
N ILE A 45 6.31 1.13 -1.79
CA ILE A 45 7.29 1.66 -0.83
C ILE A 45 7.31 0.83 0.47
N THR A 46 6.15 0.36 0.93
CA THR A 46 6.03 -0.44 2.15
C THR A 46 6.28 -1.93 1.95
N ASN A 47 6.28 -2.42 0.69
CA ASN A 47 6.47 -3.84 0.38
C ASN A 47 7.76 -4.44 0.94
N PRO A 48 8.94 -3.79 0.86
CA PRO A 48 10.18 -4.33 1.42
C PRO A 48 10.09 -4.57 2.93
N VAL A 49 9.43 -3.66 3.66
CA VAL A 49 9.24 -3.75 5.10
C VAL A 49 8.25 -4.85 5.45
N ASP A 50 7.18 -4.99 4.68
CA ASP A 50 6.20 -6.05 4.88
C ASP A 50 6.79 -7.43 4.53
N CYS A 51 7.58 -7.56 3.46
CA CYS A 51 8.33 -8.77 3.15
C CYS A 51 9.29 -9.16 4.29
N ALA A 52 10.01 -8.18 4.87
CA ALA A 52 10.89 -8.43 6.00
C ALA A 52 10.12 -8.92 7.23
N LYS A 53 8.95 -8.33 7.52
CA LYS A 53 8.07 -8.77 8.60
C LYS A 53 7.50 -10.16 8.36
N THR A 54 7.08 -10.48 7.14
CA THR A 54 6.58 -11.80 6.79
C THR A 54 7.69 -12.83 6.96
N LEU A 55 8.90 -12.56 6.47
CA LEU A 55 10.04 -13.47 6.64
C LEU A 55 10.39 -13.69 8.12
N LEU A 56 10.33 -12.64 8.95
CA LEU A 56 10.50 -12.75 10.40
C LEU A 56 9.40 -13.59 11.06
N GLN A 57 8.15 -13.49 10.62
CA GLN A 57 7.04 -14.28 11.15
C GLN A 57 7.11 -15.74 10.70
N THR A 58 7.54 -16.01 9.47
CA THR A 58 7.65 -17.36 8.90
C THR A 58 9.00 -18.04 9.20
N ARG A 59 9.93 -17.36 9.90
CA ARG A 59 11.27 -17.90 10.23
C ARG A 59 11.24 -19.24 10.95
N GLY A 60 10.21 -19.49 11.76
CA GLY A 60 10.05 -20.75 12.51
C GLY A 60 9.77 -21.97 11.61
N ALA A 61 9.23 -21.76 10.41
CA ALA A 61 8.94 -22.80 9.44
C ALA A 61 10.08 -23.02 8.42
N SER A 62 11.15 -22.22 8.46
CA SER A 62 12.26 -22.32 7.53
C SER A 62 13.30 -23.35 8.00
N HIS A 63 13.75 -24.20 7.07
CA HIS A 63 14.82 -25.18 7.30
C HIS A 63 16.23 -24.55 7.29
N ASP A 64 16.36 -23.32 6.81
CA ASP A 64 17.63 -22.60 6.76
C ASP A 64 17.95 -21.93 8.11
N SER A 65 19.08 -22.33 8.71
CA SER A 65 19.59 -21.79 9.98
C SER A 65 19.90 -20.30 9.90
N SER A 66 20.21 -19.78 8.71
CA SER A 66 20.42 -18.34 8.47
C SER A 66 19.14 -17.53 8.59
N ILE A 67 17.97 -18.14 8.31
CA ILE A 67 16.64 -17.51 8.42
C ILE A 67 16.10 -17.67 9.85
N LYS A 68 16.33 -18.82 10.48
CA LYS A 68 15.81 -19.16 11.81
C LYS A 68 16.37 -18.28 12.92
N ASN A 69 17.64 -17.87 12.81
CA ASN A 69 18.33 -16.98 13.77
C ASN A 69 18.27 -15.48 13.41
N VAL A 70 17.41 -15.09 12.46
CA VAL A 70 17.28 -13.69 12.08
C VAL A 70 16.64 -12.89 13.20
N SER A 71 17.35 -11.83 13.62
CA SER A 71 16.89 -10.80 14.55
C SER A 71 17.00 -9.42 13.91
N GLY A 72 15.97 -8.59 14.09
CA GLY A 72 15.86 -7.25 13.50
C GLY A 72 15.34 -7.24 12.05
N ILE A 73 14.99 -6.04 11.55
CA ILE A 73 14.38 -5.83 10.22
C ILE A 73 15.41 -5.77 9.09
N ILE A 74 16.68 -5.45 9.39
CA ILE A 74 17.73 -5.21 8.38
C ILE A 74 18.28 -6.53 7.82
N LYS A 75 18.51 -7.53 8.67
CA LYS A 75 19.01 -8.87 8.27
C LYS A 75 18.07 -9.60 7.29
N PRO A 76 16.73 -9.66 7.50
CA PRO A 76 15.78 -10.21 6.54
C PRO A 76 15.87 -9.55 5.17
N ILE A 77 15.93 -8.21 5.13
CA ILE A 77 16.02 -7.45 3.88
C ILE A 77 17.30 -7.82 3.14
N LYS A 78 18.43 -7.89 3.84
CA LYS A 78 19.73 -8.27 3.25
C LYS A 78 19.70 -9.69 2.68
N ILE A 79 19.09 -10.65 3.39
CA ILE A 79 18.93 -12.04 2.92
C ILE A 79 18.06 -12.08 1.67
N ILE A 80 16.91 -11.38 1.66
CA ILE A 80 16.03 -11.34 0.48
C ILE A 80 16.75 -10.75 -0.72
N VAL A 81 17.51 -9.68 -0.53
CA VAL A 81 18.27 -9.03 -1.61
C VAL A 81 19.41 -9.91 -2.09
N SER A 82 20.13 -10.63 -1.21
CA SER A 82 21.20 -11.53 -1.66
C SER A 82 20.67 -12.75 -2.42
N THR A 83 19.50 -13.26 -2.04
CA THR A 83 18.95 -14.50 -2.62
C THR A 83 18.10 -14.24 -3.86
N TYR A 84 17.30 -13.18 -3.88
CA TYR A 84 16.32 -12.89 -4.95
C TYR A 84 16.56 -11.54 -5.65
N GLY A 85 17.61 -10.80 -5.25
CA GLY A 85 17.88 -9.45 -5.74
C GLY A 85 16.87 -8.41 -5.22
N VAL A 86 17.05 -7.17 -5.68
CA VAL A 86 16.15 -6.04 -5.34
C VAL A 86 14.72 -6.30 -5.82
N LYS A 87 14.53 -7.05 -6.92
CA LYS A 87 13.22 -7.46 -7.43
C LYS A 87 12.48 -8.39 -6.47
N GLY A 88 13.19 -9.16 -5.64
CA GLY A 88 12.60 -10.00 -4.60
C GLY A 88 11.79 -9.22 -3.57
N LEU A 89 12.19 -7.97 -3.27
CA LEU A 89 11.48 -7.08 -2.34
C LEU A 89 10.16 -6.54 -2.90
N PHE A 90 9.95 -6.58 -4.21
CA PHE A 90 8.72 -6.15 -4.87
C PHE A 90 7.86 -7.34 -5.36
N ARG A 91 8.25 -8.57 -5.01
CA ARG A 91 7.48 -9.77 -5.34
C ARG A 91 6.15 -9.72 -4.58
N GLY A 92 5.04 -9.71 -5.32
CA GLY A 92 3.69 -9.64 -4.74
C GLY A 92 3.05 -8.25 -4.71
N VAL A 93 3.70 -7.21 -5.25
CA VAL A 93 3.10 -5.86 -5.34
C VAL A 93 1.85 -5.87 -6.23
N ILE A 94 1.88 -6.55 -7.38
CA ILE A 94 0.74 -6.62 -8.30
C ILE A 94 -0.53 -7.18 -7.63
N PRO A 95 -0.51 -8.40 -7.01
CA PRO A 95 -1.71 -8.91 -6.35
C PRO A 95 -2.16 -8.05 -5.17
N ARG A 96 -1.24 -7.38 -4.47
CA ARG A 96 -1.58 -6.42 -3.41
C ARG A 96 -2.32 -5.19 -3.95
N VAL A 97 -1.85 -4.63 -5.06
CA VAL A 97 -2.52 -3.50 -5.72
C VAL A 97 -3.91 -3.91 -6.20
N VAL A 98 -4.02 -5.08 -6.85
CA VAL A 98 -5.30 -5.61 -7.35
C VAL A 98 -6.28 -5.91 -6.22
N TYR A 99 -5.81 -6.30 -5.02
CA TYR A 99 -6.66 -6.50 -3.86
C TYR A 99 -7.15 -5.16 -3.26
N VAL A 100 -6.28 -4.15 -3.17
CA VAL A 100 -6.59 -2.88 -2.50
C VAL A 100 -7.46 -1.96 -3.38
N MET A 101 -7.20 -1.90 -4.69
CA MET A 101 -7.90 -1.01 -5.63
C MET A 101 -9.45 -1.14 -5.64
N PRO A 102 -10.04 -2.35 -5.73
CA PRO A 102 -11.50 -2.47 -5.73
C PRO A 102 -12.11 -2.11 -4.37
N GLY A 103 -11.44 -2.43 -3.26
CA GLY A 103 -11.90 -2.08 -1.91
C GLY A 103 -11.95 -0.57 -1.67
N THR A 104 -10.91 0.16 -2.09
CA THR A 104 -10.91 1.63 -2.03
C THR A 104 -11.90 2.25 -3.00
N GLY A 105 -12.07 1.69 -4.20
CA GLY A 105 -13.07 2.13 -5.17
C GLY A 105 -14.51 2.06 -4.63
N ILE A 106 -14.89 0.93 -4.03
CA ILE A 106 -16.24 0.74 -3.45
C ILE A 106 -16.47 1.69 -2.27
N SER A 107 -15.45 1.89 -1.42
CA SER A 107 -15.55 2.78 -0.26
C SER A 107 -15.81 4.23 -0.69
N TRP A 108 -15.07 4.72 -1.69
CA TRP A 108 -15.27 6.08 -2.23
C TRP A 108 -16.60 6.22 -2.98
N LEU A 109 -17.00 5.21 -3.77
CA LEU A 109 -18.29 5.22 -4.45
C LEU A 109 -19.45 5.29 -3.45
N THR A 110 -19.37 4.52 -2.38
CA THR A 110 -20.36 4.54 -1.29
C THR A 110 -20.40 5.91 -0.62
N TYR A 111 -19.24 6.48 -0.30
CA TYR A 111 -19.15 7.82 0.29
C TYR A 111 -19.79 8.90 -0.59
N GLU A 112 -19.49 8.92 -1.89
CA GLU A 112 -20.07 9.89 -2.84
C GLU A 112 -21.58 9.71 -2.99
N TYR A 113 -22.05 8.47 -3.02
CA TYR A 113 -23.47 8.15 -3.09
C TYR A 113 -24.23 8.73 -1.87
N PHE A 114 -23.74 8.45 -0.66
CA PHE A 114 -24.36 8.97 0.56
C PHE A 114 -24.23 10.48 0.70
N LYS A 115 -23.09 11.06 0.30
CA LYS A 115 -22.89 12.51 0.30
C LYS A 115 -23.90 13.21 -0.61
N ARG A 116 -24.11 12.68 -1.82
CA ARG A 116 -25.14 13.21 -2.75
C ARG A 116 -26.54 13.02 -2.21
N PHE A 117 -26.84 11.86 -1.62
CA PHE A 117 -28.16 11.59 -1.04
C PHE A 117 -28.50 12.58 0.09
N LEU A 118 -27.58 12.78 1.03
CA LEU A 118 -27.76 13.70 2.16
C LEU A 118 -27.76 15.17 1.72
N SER A 119 -26.88 15.56 0.78
CA SER A 119 -26.80 16.94 0.30
C SER A 119 -28.00 17.37 -0.57
N LYS A 120 -28.81 16.42 -1.03
CA LYS A 120 -30.03 16.69 -1.82
C LYS A 120 -31.27 16.85 -0.92
N ASN A 121 -31.15 16.54 0.38
CA ASN A 121 -32.25 16.53 1.35
C ASN A 121 -32.13 17.68 2.39
N ASN A 122 -31.25 18.64 2.13
CA ASN A 122 -31.14 19.96 2.77
C ASN A 122 -31.24 21.02 1.66
#